data_AF-A0A8C9TMI4-F1
#
_entry.id   AF-A0A8C9TMI4-F1
#
_cell.length_a   1.000
_cell.length_b   1.000
_cell.length_c   1.000
_cell.angle_alpha   90.00
_cell.angle_beta   90.00
_cell.angle_gamma   90.00
#
_symmetry.space_group_name_H-M   'P 1'
#
loop_
_entity.id
_entity.type
_entity.pdbx_description
1 polymer ?
#
loop_
_entity_poly.entity_id
_entity_poly.type
_entity_poly.pdbx_seq_one_letter_code
_entity_poly.pdbx_strand_id
1 'polypeptide(L)'
;MQEKRRLYCPRAAISYYGSTSLQDIHRKRMEKDLVELQTLIDVHFEQRKKDEEELIGLKERIENRRAERAEQQRVRAEKERDRQTRIAEERQRKEDEEAKKRADDEAKKKKVLSNMGAHFGGFLAKAEQKRGKRQTAREVKKKTLAERRKPLTIEHLREDGLRERAKEMWERMYQLESEKFDLMEKMKRQKYEVNTLQNSCQKPQKYSLKNYRRISPSATQAQ
;
A
#
# COMPACT_ATOMS: atom_id res chain seq x y z
N MET A 1 -21.99 123.67 40.77
CA MET A 1 -22.49 122.81 39.68
C MET A 1 -21.32 121.93 39.23
N GLN A 2 -21.03 120.84 39.95
CA GLN A 2 -21.32 119.46 39.53
C GLN A 2 -20.78 119.17 38.11
N GLU A 3 -19.55 118.70 37.98
CA GLU A 3 -19.18 117.27 37.95
C GLU A 3 -20.06 116.46 36.99
N LYS A 4 -19.51 116.06 35.84
CA LYS A 4 -19.80 114.77 35.23
C LYS A 4 -18.58 114.25 34.47
N ARG A 5 -18.24 113.02 34.86
CA ARG A 5 -17.00 112.30 34.60
C ARG A 5 -16.89 111.83 33.15
N ARG A 6 -15.64 111.74 32.73
CA ARG A 6 -15.05 110.84 31.72
C ARG A 6 -16.01 109.83 31.07
N LEU A 7 -15.90 109.72 29.75
CA LEU A 7 -15.69 108.44 29.09
C LEU A 7 -14.83 108.66 27.84
N TYR A 8 -13.53 108.43 28.03
CA TYR A 8 -12.61 108.14 26.94
C TYR A 8 -13.03 106.78 26.37
N CYS A 9 -13.60 106.76 25.17
CA CYS A 9 -13.75 105.55 24.38
C CYS A 9 -12.59 105.51 23.37
N PRO A 10 -11.49 104.78 23.64
CA PRO A 10 -10.54 104.49 22.60
C PRO A 10 -11.26 103.63 21.57
N ARG A 11 -11.34 104.17 20.35
CA ARG A 11 -11.83 103.49 19.16
C ARG A 11 -11.14 102.13 19.09
N ALA A 12 -11.87 101.07 19.41
CA ALA A 12 -11.40 99.72 19.21
C ALA A 12 -11.05 99.60 17.73
N ALA A 13 -9.75 99.57 17.43
CA ALA A 13 -9.26 99.11 16.16
C ALA A 13 -9.71 97.66 16.06
N ILE A 14 -10.83 97.42 15.38
CA ILE A 14 -11.18 96.10 14.92
C ILE A 14 -10.12 95.78 13.87
N SER A 15 -9.02 95.16 14.32
CA SER A 15 -8.10 94.47 13.42
C SER A 15 -8.88 93.29 12.86
N TYR A 16 -9.57 93.50 11.75
CA TYR A 16 -10.07 92.41 10.92
C TYR A 16 -8.85 91.70 10.33
N TYR A 17 -8.29 90.76 11.09
CA TYR A 17 -7.62 89.61 10.53
C TYR A 17 -8.70 88.83 9.77
N GLY A 18 -8.81 89.07 8.47
CA GLY A 18 -9.99 88.60 7.74
C GLY A 18 -9.82 88.53 6.24
N SER A 19 -8.64 88.16 5.75
CA SER A 19 -8.47 87.72 4.37
C SER A 19 -7.30 86.76 4.26
N THR A 20 -7.45 85.55 4.79
CA THR A 20 -6.70 84.42 4.21
C THR A 20 -7.04 84.39 2.73
N SER A 21 -6.04 84.65 1.88
CA SER A 21 -6.27 84.81 0.45
C SER A 21 -6.77 83.46 -0.12
N LEU A 22 -7.58 83.48 -1.18
CA LEU A 22 -8.06 82.24 -1.82
C LEU A 22 -6.88 81.31 -2.23
N GLN A 23 -5.70 81.89 -2.48
CA GLN A 23 -4.47 81.14 -2.74
C GLN A 23 -3.97 80.38 -1.51
N ASP A 24 -4.12 80.91 -0.30
CA ASP A 24 -3.75 80.23 0.94
C ASP A 24 -4.65 79.02 1.23
N ILE A 25 -5.94 79.11 0.89
CA ILE A 25 -6.90 78.01 1.00
C ILE A 25 -6.54 76.90 0.00
N HIS A 26 -6.22 77.27 -1.24
CA HIS A 26 -5.81 76.32 -2.25
C HIS A 26 -4.48 75.62 -1.90
N ARG A 27 -3.47 76.38 -1.44
CA ARG A 27 -2.19 75.82 -0.96
C ARG A 27 -2.40 74.84 0.19
N LYS A 28 -3.17 75.21 1.21
CA LYS A 28 -3.48 74.33 2.36
C LYS A 28 -4.25 73.07 1.96
N ARG A 29 -5.12 73.16 0.94
CA ARG A 29 -5.79 71.97 0.38
C ARG A 29 -4.78 71.04 -0.29
N MET A 30 -3.92 71.56 -1.16
CA MET A 30 -2.90 70.73 -1.83
C MET A 30 -1.92 70.12 -0.84
N GLU A 31 -1.48 70.88 0.17
CA GLU A 31 -0.61 70.36 1.25
C GLU A 31 -1.30 69.23 2.03
N LYS A 32 -2.58 69.39 2.37
CA LYS A 32 -3.37 68.36 3.04
C LYS A 32 -3.50 67.11 2.17
N ASP A 33 -3.86 67.26 0.90
CA ASP A 33 -4.05 66.15 -0.03
C ASP A 33 -2.73 65.40 -0.25
N LEU A 34 -1.59 66.10 -0.33
CA LEU A 34 -0.26 65.48 -0.44
C LEU A 34 0.11 64.70 0.83
N VAL A 35 -0.20 65.22 2.01
CA VAL A 35 0.03 64.51 3.28
C VAL A 35 -0.88 63.29 3.39
N GLU A 36 -2.16 63.42 3.05
CA GLU A 36 -3.10 62.30 3.04
C GLU A 36 -2.66 61.19 2.07
N LEU A 37 -2.23 61.56 0.85
CA LEU A 37 -1.69 60.62 -0.12
C LEU A 37 -0.43 59.91 0.41
N GLN A 38 0.51 60.66 1.03
CA GLN A 38 1.71 60.06 1.61
C GLN A 38 1.37 59.08 2.73
N THR A 39 0.46 59.45 3.64
CA THR A 39 0.03 58.55 4.72
C THR A 39 -0.69 57.30 4.19
N LEU A 40 -1.50 57.41 3.14
CA LEU A 40 -2.17 56.27 2.53
C LEU A 40 -1.16 55.32 1.87
N ILE A 41 -0.15 55.87 1.20
CA ILE A 41 0.95 55.10 0.61
C ILE A 41 1.70 54.32 1.71
N ASP A 42 2.09 55.00 2.78
CA ASP A 42 2.85 54.39 3.88
C ASP A 42 2.03 53.30 4.59
N VAL A 43 0.75 53.54 4.86
CA VAL A 43 -0.16 52.55 5.45
C VAL A 43 -0.32 51.33 4.55
N HIS A 44 -0.44 51.53 3.23
CA HIS A 44 -0.59 50.43 2.28
C HIS A 44 0.67 49.55 2.22
N PHE A 45 1.86 50.16 2.22
CA PHE A 45 3.12 49.42 2.23
C PHE A 45 3.36 48.69 3.55
N GLU A 46 3.09 49.33 4.69
CA GLU A 46 3.21 48.69 6.00
C GLU A 46 2.22 47.54 6.18
N GLN A 47 0.98 47.69 5.69
CA GLN A 47 0.01 46.60 5.72
C GLN A 47 0.45 45.43 4.84
N ARG A 48 0.86 45.70 3.59
CA ARG A 48 1.39 44.69 2.66
C ARG A 48 2.57 43.94 3.27
N LYS A 49 3.50 44.66 3.88
CA LYS A 49 4.70 44.08 4.51
C LYS A 49 4.33 43.15 5.67
N LYS A 50 3.41 43.58 6.55
CA LYS A 50 2.92 42.73 7.65
C LYS A 50 2.21 41.48 7.13
N ASP A 51 1.33 41.63 6.14
CA ASP A 51 0.62 40.51 5.53
C ASP A 51 1.60 39.52 4.87
N GLU A 52 2.65 40.01 4.21
CA GLU A 52 3.71 39.19 3.60
C GLU A 52 4.52 38.44 4.66
N GLU A 53 4.92 39.11 5.75
CA GLU A 53 5.63 38.48 6.87
C GLU A 53 4.80 37.37 7.53
N GLU A 54 3.50 37.62 7.76
CA GLU A 54 2.57 36.62 8.29
C GLU A 54 2.39 35.44 7.33
N LEU A 55 2.26 35.72 6.04
CA LEU A 55 2.12 34.70 5.01
C LEU A 55 3.38 33.84 4.90
N ILE A 56 4.56 34.43 4.95
CA ILE A 56 5.84 33.72 4.96
C ILE A 56 5.93 32.84 6.20
N GLY A 57 5.65 33.38 7.39
CA GLY A 57 5.66 32.59 8.63
C GLY A 57 4.66 31.44 8.64
N LEU A 58 3.48 31.61 8.03
CA LEU A 58 2.50 30.54 7.85
C LEU A 58 3.00 29.46 6.88
N LYS A 59 3.59 29.86 5.76
CA LYS A 59 4.18 28.93 4.77
C LYS A 59 5.31 28.12 5.38
N GLU A 60 6.22 28.76 6.11
CA GLU A 60 7.32 28.10 6.80
C GLU A 60 6.80 27.06 7.82
N ARG A 61 5.79 27.40 8.62
CA ARG A 61 5.17 26.43 9.56
C ARG A 61 4.51 25.25 8.84
N ILE A 62 3.89 25.48 7.68
CA ILE A 62 3.29 24.41 6.88
C ILE A 62 4.38 23.53 6.27
N GLU A 63 5.45 24.13 5.75
CA GLU A 63 6.59 23.44 5.16
C GLU A 63 7.31 22.59 6.21
N ASN A 64 7.61 23.14 7.39
CA ASN A 64 8.20 22.39 8.50
C ASN A 64 7.34 21.19 8.91
N ARG A 65 6.01 21.34 9.01
CA ARG A 65 5.11 20.20 9.29
C ARG A 65 5.08 19.17 8.16
N ARG A 66 5.20 19.58 6.90
CA ARG A 66 5.27 18.65 5.76
C ARG A 66 6.59 17.90 5.77
N ALA A 67 7.71 18.59 5.99
CA ALA A 67 9.04 18.01 6.13
C ALA A 67 9.08 17.01 7.28
N GLU A 68 8.51 17.34 8.44
CA GLU A 68 8.45 16.45 9.60
C GLU A 68 7.64 15.19 9.30
N ARG A 69 6.47 15.31 8.66
CA ARG A 69 5.68 14.13 8.25
C ARG A 69 6.43 13.27 7.24
N ALA A 70 7.10 13.88 6.26
CA ALA A 70 7.91 13.18 5.28
C ALA A 70 9.07 12.42 5.96
N GLU A 71 9.73 13.05 6.93
CA GLU A 71 10.81 12.44 7.69
C GLU A 71 10.30 11.29 8.58
N GLN A 72 9.17 11.47 9.27
CA GLN A 72 8.53 10.39 10.02
C GLN A 72 8.17 9.20 9.13
N GLN A 73 7.71 9.46 7.90
CA GLN A 73 7.41 8.40 6.94
C GLN A 73 8.69 7.70 6.45
N ARG A 74 9.76 8.44 6.21
CA ARG A 74 11.08 7.91 5.85
C ARG A 74 11.64 7.01 6.95
N VAL A 75 11.61 7.47 8.20
CA VAL A 75 12.06 6.68 9.36
C VAL A 75 11.22 5.43 9.56
N ARG A 76 9.90 5.50 9.36
CA ARG A 76 9.04 4.30 9.41
C ARG A 76 9.38 3.31 8.30
N ALA A 77 9.58 3.79 7.07
CA ALA A 77 9.96 2.95 5.94
C ALA A 77 11.34 2.31 6.12
N GLU A 78 12.32 3.05 6.65
CA GLU A 78 13.66 2.55 6.96
C GLU A 78 13.64 1.49 8.06
N LYS A 79 12.91 1.72 9.16
CA LYS A 79 12.73 0.73 10.23
C LYS A 79 12.05 -0.55 9.73
N GLU A 80 11.06 -0.43 8.83
CA GLU A 80 10.41 -1.59 8.23
C GLU A 80 11.36 -2.33 7.28
N ARG A 81 12.14 -1.61 6.48
CA ARG A 81 13.17 -2.21 5.62
C ARG A 81 14.21 -2.97 6.43
N ASP A 82 14.70 -2.37 7.52
CA ASP A 82 15.69 -3.00 8.40
C ASP A 82 15.14 -4.27 9.07
N ARG A 83 13.88 -4.24 9.53
CA ARG A 83 13.20 -5.46 10.04
C ARG A 83 13.14 -6.55 8.98
N GLN A 84 12.75 -6.21 7.75
CA GLN A 84 12.69 -7.18 6.66
C GLN A 84 14.07 -7.72 6.28
N THR A 85 15.10 -6.86 6.26
CA THR A 85 16.48 -7.27 6.02
C THR A 85 16.98 -8.20 7.12
N ARG A 86 16.75 -7.91 8.40
CA ARG A 86 17.14 -8.80 9.51
C ARG A 86 16.45 -10.16 9.45
N ILE A 87 15.16 -10.20 9.12
CA ILE A 87 14.41 -11.46 8.94
C ILE A 87 14.96 -12.24 7.73
N ALA A 88 15.27 -11.55 6.63
CA ALA A 88 15.84 -12.17 5.45
C ALA A 88 17.26 -12.71 5.71
N GLU A 89 18.10 -11.98 6.44
CA GLU A 89 19.45 -12.41 6.83
C GLU A 89 19.43 -13.57 7.82
N GLU A 90 18.56 -13.55 8.83
CA GLU A 90 18.41 -14.68 9.77
C GLU A 90 17.92 -15.93 9.04
N ARG A 91 16.98 -15.76 8.11
CA ARG A 91 16.51 -16.84 7.24
C ARG A 91 17.62 -17.34 6.32
N GLN A 92 18.40 -16.45 5.72
CA GLN A 92 19.52 -16.81 4.85
C GLN A 92 20.59 -17.58 5.64
N ARG A 93 20.94 -17.12 6.84
CA ARG A 93 21.91 -17.79 7.71
C ARG A 93 21.41 -19.18 8.14
N LYS A 94 20.13 -19.31 8.46
CA LYS A 94 19.51 -20.61 8.77
C LYS A 94 19.46 -21.53 7.55
N GLU A 95 19.19 -20.98 6.37
CA GLU A 95 19.22 -21.72 5.10
C GLU A 95 20.65 -22.16 4.73
N ASP A 96 21.67 -21.35 5.00
CA ASP A 96 23.08 -21.66 4.75
C ASP A 96 23.63 -22.69 5.75
N GLU A 97 23.25 -22.60 7.04
CA GLU A 97 23.58 -23.60 8.06
C GLU A 97 22.86 -24.94 7.79
N GLU A 98 21.59 -24.91 7.36
CA GLU A 98 20.85 -26.10 6.97
C GLU A 98 21.38 -26.70 5.66
N ALA A 99 21.83 -25.87 4.71
CA ALA A 99 22.47 -26.33 3.48
C ALA A 99 23.83 -26.98 3.75
N LYS A 100 24.64 -26.41 4.66
CA LYS A 100 25.91 -27.00 5.08
C LYS A 100 25.70 -28.32 5.82
N LYS A 101 24.74 -28.37 6.76
CA LYS A 101 24.39 -29.61 7.46
C LYS A 101 23.84 -30.67 6.50
N ARG A 102 23.00 -30.29 5.53
CA ARG A 102 22.53 -31.21 4.49
C ARG A 102 23.67 -31.70 3.60
N ALA A 103 24.65 -30.86 3.25
CA ALA A 103 25.81 -31.28 2.48
C ALA A 103 26.71 -32.25 3.27
N ASP A 104 26.92 -32.00 4.57
CA ASP A 104 27.69 -32.89 5.45
C ASP A 104 26.96 -34.23 5.68
N ASP A 105 25.64 -34.18 5.89
CA ASP A 105 24.80 -35.38 6.01
C ASP A 105 24.71 -36.15 4.68
N GLU A 106 24.68 -35.47 3.53
CA GLU A 106 24.68 -36.08 2.19
C GLU A 106 26.05 -36.71 1.88
N ALA A 107 27.16 -36.09 2.30
CA ALA A 107 28.50 -36.66 2.19
C ALA A 107 28.68 -37.89 3.11
N LYS A 108 28.23 -37.81 4.37
CA LYS A 108 28.22 -38.95 5.31
C LYS A 108 27.31 -40.06 4.82
N LYS A 109 26.12 -39.73 4.32
CA LYS A 109 25.14 -40.67 3.77
C LYS A 109 25.64 -41.32 2.49
N LYS A 110 26.31 -40.59 1.58
CA LYS A 110 26.99 -41.17 0.40
C LYS A 110 28.09 -42.15 0.81
N LYS A 111 28.86 -41.81 1.85
CA LYS A 111 29.90 -42.69 2.43
C LYS A 111 29.31 -43.95 3.07
N VAL A 112 28.18 -43.85 3.77
CA VAL A 112 27.47 -44.98 4.40
C VAL A 112 26.69 -45.82 3.37
N LEU A 113 26.10 -45.20 2.35
CA LEU A 113 25.36 -45.89 1.29
C LEU A 113 26.26 -46.61 0.28
N SER A 114 27.46 -46.10 0.05
CA SER A 114 28.49 -46.85 -0.66
C SER A 114 28.87 -48.15 0.09
N ASN A 115 28.56 -48.24 1.40
CA ASN A 115 28.86 -49.38 2.26
C ASN A 115 27.65 -50.29 2.54
N MET A 116 26.42 -49.87 2.24
CA MET A 116 25.18 -50.62 2.50
C MET A 116 24.40 -50.76 1.19
N GLY A 117 24.66 -51.88 0.51
CA GLY A 117 24.22 -52.14 -0.86
C GLY A 117 22.72 -52.08 -1.14
N ALA A 118 22.45 -51.81 -2.42
CA ALA A 118 21.31 -52.15 -3.28
C ALA A 118 19.84 -51.91 -2.85
N HIS A 119 19.50 -51.72 -1.57
CA HIS A 119 18.09 -51.61 -1.15
C HIS A 119 17.61 -50.21 -0.73
N PHE A 120 18.50 -49.21 -0.68
CA PHE A 120 18.16 -47.83 -0.28
C PHE A 120 17.80 -46.89 -1.45
N GLY A 121 17.91 -47.35 -2.70
CA GLY A 121 17.76 -46.52 -3.90
C GLY A 121 16.42 -45.77 -4.02
N GLY A 122 15.33 -46.32 -3.49
CA GLY A 122 14.00 -45.70 -3.57
C GLY A 122 13.82 -44.42 -2.74
N PHE A 123 14.57 -44.26 -1.65
CA PHE A 123 14.47 -43.08 -0.78
C PHE A 123 15.30 -41.89 -1.30
N LEU A 124 16.42 -42.17 -1.98
CA LEU A 124 17.25 -41.13 -2.62
C LEU A 124 16.58 -40.55 -3.86
N ALA A 125 15.95 -41.37 -4.70
CA ALA A 125 15.24 -40.90 -5.88
C ALA A 125 14.12 -39.89 -5.53
N LYS A 126 13.40 -40.11 -4.42
CA LYS A 126 12.39 -39.16 -3.91
C LYS A 126 12.99 -37.87 -3.34
N ALA A 127 14.20 -37.90 -2.81
CA ALA A 127 14.89 -36.73 -2.25
C ALA A 127 15.52 -35.87 -3.36
N GLU A 128 16.09 -36.50 -4.38
CA GLU A 128 16.71 -35.83 -5.53
C GLU A 128 15.66 -35.13 -6.42
N GLN A 129 14.48 -35.74 -6.60
CA GLN A 129 13.36 -35.14 -7.33
C GLN A 129 12.74 -33.91 -6.64
N LYS A 130 13.03 -33.70 -5.33
CA LYS A 130 12.65 -32.49 -4.58
C LYS A 130 13.69 -31.35 -4.66
N ARG A 131 14.90 -31.60 -5.19
CA ARG A 131 15.99 -30.61 -5.28
C ARG A 131 15.97 -29.75 -6.55
N GLY A 132 15.04 -29.97 -7.47
CA GLY A 132 14.69 -29.00 -8.52
C GLY A 132 13.64 -28.04 -7.99
N LYS A 133 13.85 -26.73 -8.15
CA LYS A 133 12.93 -25.63 -7.80
C LYS A 133 11.58 -25.71 -8.56
N ARG A 134 10.81 -26.79 -8.38
CA ARG A 134 9.40 -26.83 -8.73
C ARG A 134 8.68 -26.06 -7.63
N GLN A 135 8.12 -24.90 -7.98
CA GLN A 135 7.23 -24.18 -7.09
C GLN A 135 6.22 -25.16 -6.50
N THR A 136 6.03 -25.08 -5.19
CA THR A 136 5.06 -25.94 -4.52
C THR A 136 3.68 -25.68 -5.14
N ALA A 137 2.80 -26.69 -5.16
CA ALA A 137 1.43 -26.49 -5.67
C ALA A 137 0.71 -25.31 -4.99
N ARG A 138 1.09 -25.01 -3.74
CA ARG A 138 0.64 -23.84 -2.97
C ARG A 138 1.15 -22.52 -3.56
N GLU A 139 2.42 -22.44 -3.91
CA GLU A 139 3.02 -21.25 -4.54
C GLU A 139 2.43 -21.01 -5.94
N VAL A 140 2.29 -22.06 -6.75
CA VAL A 140 1.67 -21.97 -8.08
C VAL A 140 0.24 -21.45 -7.95
N LYS A 141 -0.56 -22.03 -7.05
CA LYS A 141 -1.93 -21.55 -6.78
C LYS A 141 -1.94 -20.08 -6.35
N LYS A 142 -1.05 -19.68 -5.44
CA LYS A 142 -0.98 -18.29 -4.96
C LYS A 142 -0.61 -17.33 -6.09
N LYS A 143 0.37 -17.69 -6.92
CA LYS A 143 0.80 -16.91 -8.09
C LYS A 143 -0.34 -16.77 -9.11
N THR A 144 -0.98 -17.88 -9.49
CA THR A 144 -2.10 -17.86 -10.45
C THR A 144 -3.29 -17.06 -9.94
N LEU A 145 -3.63 -17.14 -8.64
CA LEU A 145 -4.71 -16.33 -8.07
C LEU A 145 -4.36 -14.84 -8.02
N ALA A 146 -3.11 -14.49 -7.73
CA ALA A 146 -2.65 -13.11 -7.76
C ALA A 146 -2.72 -12.53 -9.19
N GLU A 147 -2.31 -13.29 -10.20
CA GLU A 147 -2.38 -12.90 -11.61
C GLU A 147 -3.82 -12.70 -12.11
N ARG A 148 -4.76 -13.53 -11.67
CA ARG A 148 -6.19 -13.39 -12.00
C ARG A 148 -6.85 -12.22 -11.28
N ARG A 149 -6.31 -11.76 -10.15
CA ARG A 149 -6.88 -10.68 -9.35
C ARG A 149 -6.55 -9.34 -9.99
N LYS A 150 -7.55 -8.72 -10.63
CA LYS A 150 -7.43 -7.35 -11.13
C LYS A 150 -7.52 -6.36 -9.96
N PRO A 151 -6.61 -5.38 -9.84
CA PRO A 151 -6.72 -4.33 -8.83
C PRO A 151 -7.97 -3.48 -9.11
N LEU A 152 -8.65 -3.06 -8.04
CA LEU A 152 -9.86 -2.23 -8.14
C LEU A 152 -9.46 -0.76 -8.06
N THR A 153 -9.59 -0.04 -9.17
CA THR A 153 -9.41 1.41 -9.21
C THR A 153 -10.77 2.08 -9.04
N ILE A 154 -11.12 2.47 -7.80
CA ILE A 154 -12.43 3.05 -7.46
C ILE A 154 -12.38 4.51 -7.03
N GLU A 155 -11.20 5.04 -6.67
CA GLU A 155 -11.05 6.35 -6.01
C GLU A 155 -11.41 7.55 -6.90
N HIS A 156 -11.35 7.39 -8.22
CA HIS A 156 -11.52 8.48 -9.19
C HIS A 156 -12.80 8.31 -10.05
N LEU A 157 -13.70 7.38 -9.69
CA LEU A 157 -14.90 7.10 -10.47
C LEU A 157 -16.10 7.93 -9.96
N ARG A 158 -16.86 8.53 -10.89
CA ARG A 158 -18.18 9.12 -10.61
C ARG A 158 -19.23 8.01 -10.40
N GLU A 159 -20.41 8.37 -9.90
CA GLU A 159 -21.49 7.42 -9.56
C GLU A 159 -21.83 6.45 -10.71
N ASP A 160 -21.96 6.94 -11.94
CA ASP A 160 -22.25 6.09 -13.10
C ASP A 160 -21.15 5.06 -13.37
N GLY A 161 -19.87 5.46 -13.21
CA GLY A 161 -18.73 4.57 -13.34
C GLY A 161 -18.64 3.52 -12.22
N LEU A 162 -19.08 3.87 -11.01
CA LEU A 162 -19.19 2.92 -9.89
C LEU A 162 -20.29 1.90 -10.12
N ARG A 163 -21.45 2.31 -10.66
CA ARG A 163 -22.54 1.38 -11.03
C ARG A 163 -22.09 0.38 -12.09
N GLU A 164 -21.38 0.83 -13.12
CA GLU A 164 -20.86 -0.06 -14.15
C GLU A 164 -19.81 -1.03 -13.59
N ARG A 165 -18.89 -0.55 -12.74
CA ARG A 165 -17.93 -1.43 -12.07
C ARG A 165 -18.56 -2.45 -11.15
N ALA A 166 -19.66 -2.10 -10.46
CA ALA A 166 -20.41 -3.04 -9.64
C ALA A 166 -21.04 -4.14 -10.50
N LYS A 167 -21.65 -3.79 -11.65
CA LYS A 167 -22.20 -4.77 -12.60
C LYS A 167 -21.13 -5.71 -13.14
N GLU A 168 -19.99 -5.18 -13.60
CA GLU A 168 -18.89 -6.03 -14.08
C GLU A 168 -18.35 -6.98 -12.99
N MET A 169 -18.29 -6.53 -11.74
CA MET A 169 -17.88 -7.39 -10.63
C MET A 169 -18.91 -8.49 -10.35
N TRP A 170 -20.19 -8.14 -10.38
CA TRP A 170 -21.28 -9.10 -10.22
C TRP A 170 -21.25 -10.17 -11.32
N GLU A 171 -21.08 -9.77 -12.58
CA GLU A 171 -21.03 -10.70 -13.70
C GLU A 171 -19.80 -11.62 -13.64
N ARG A 172 -18.65 -11.09 -13.20
CA ARG A 172 -17.46 -11.92 -12.92
C ARG A 172 -17.70 -12.92 -11.80
N MET A 173 -18.37 -12.52 -10.72
CA MET A 173 -18.72 -13.44 -9.64
C MET A 173 -19.64 -14.56 -10.15
N TYR A 174 -20.68 -14.18 -10.89
CA TYR A 174 -21.62 -15.13 -11.47
C TYR A 174 -20.93 -16.15 -12.40
N GLN A 175 -20.05 -15.67 -13.29
CA GLN A 175 -19.26 -16.54 -14.18
C GLN A 175 -18.38 -17.53 -13.39
N LEU A 176 -17.68 -17.06 -12.35
CA LEU A 176 -16.84 -17.92 -11.51
C LEU A 176 -17.66 -18.96 -10.73
N GLU A 177 -18.86 -18.60 -10.27
CA GLU A 177 -19.78 -19.54 -9.61
C GLU A 177 -20.30 -20.61 -10.58
N SER A 178 -20.65 -20.22 -11.81
CA SER A 178 -21.06 -21.14 -12.87
C SER A 178 -19.93 -22.13 -13.22
N GLU A 179 -18.71 -21.64 -13.46
CA GLU A 179 -17.54 -22.50 -13.73
C GLU A 179 -17.24 -23.46 -12.58
N LYS A 180 -17.36 -22.99 -11.33
CA LYS A 180 -17.20 -23.83 -10.14
C LYS A 180 -18.24 -24.94 -10.12
N PHE A 181 -19.50 -24.64 -10.44
CA PHE A 181 -20.57 -25.64 -10.51
C PHE A 181 -20.25 -26.74 -11.53
N ASP A 182 -19.90 -26.36 -12.76
CA ASP A 182 -19.56 -27.32 -13.81
C ASP A 182 -18.36 -28.20 -13.43
N LEU A 183 -17.34 -27.62 -12.80
CA LEU A 183 -16.18 -28.37 -12.31
C LEU A 183 -16.54 -29.33 -11.17
N MET A 184 -17.46 -28.96 -10.29
CA MET A 184 -17.95 -29.86 -9.23
C MET A 184 -18.70 -31.06 -9.81
N GLU A 185 -19.57 -30.84 -10.79
CA GLU A 185 -20.30 -31.93 -11.46
C GLU A 185 -19.36 -32.84 -12.25
N LYS A 186 -18.39 -32.27 -12.98
CA LYS A 186 -17.33 -33.04 -13.65
C LYS A 186 -16.53 -33.89 -12.66
N MET A 187 -16.16 -33.33 -11.50
CA MET A 187 -15.47 -34.06 -10.45
C MET A 187 -16.30 -35.22 -9.88
N LYS A 188 -17.61 -35.06 -9.69
CA LYS A 188 -18.50 -36.14 -9.24
C LYS A 188 -18.53 -37.28 -10.26
N ARG A 189 -18.69 -36.95 -11.54
CA ARG A 189 -18.68 -37.93 -12.64
C ARG A 189 -17.35 -38.68 -12.72
N GLN A 190 -16.23 -37.97 -12.68
CA GLN A 190 -14.90 -38.59 -12.71
C GLN A 190 -14.66 -39.51 -11.52
N LYS A 191 -15.13 -39.15 -10.32
CA LYS A 191 -15.06 -40.05 -9.15
C LYS A 191 -15.82 -41.36 -9.38
N TYR A 192 -17.01 -41.29 -9.98
CA TYR A 192 -17.79 -42.49 -10.32
C TYR A 192 -17.08 -43.36 -11.37
N GLU A 193 -16.55 -42.74 -12.43
CA GLU A 193 -15.78 -43.43 -13.47
C GLU A 193 -14.54 -44.13 -12.89
N VAL A 194 -13.76 -43.44 -12.05
CA VAL A 194 -12.57 -44.00 -11.38
C VAL A 194 -12.95 -45.19 -10.49
N ASN A 195 -14.00 -45.08 -9.68
CA ASN A 195 -14.46 -46.18 -8.83
C ASN A 195 -14.90 -47.39 -9.67
N THR A 196 -15.61 -47.14 -10.77
CA THR A 196 -16.06 -48.20 -11.69
C THR A 196 -14.87 -48.89 -12.34
N LEU A 197 -13.89 -48.13 -12.84
CA LEU A 197 -12.66 -48.67 -13.42
C LEU A 197 -11.85 -49.46 -12.39
N GLN A 198 -11.71 -48.96 -11.17
CA GLN A 198 -10.99 -49.66 -10.10
C GLN A 198 -11.64 -51.01 -9.78
N ASN A 199 -12.98 -51.05 -9.69
CA ASN A 199 -13.73 -52.30 -9.51
C ASN A 199 -13.54 -53.24 -10.71
N SER A 200 -13.57 -52.73 -11.94
CA SER A 200 -13.34 -53.52 -13.16
C SER A 200 -11.92 -54.07 -13.26
N CYS A 201 -10.88 -53.34 -12.83
CA CYS A 201 -9.50 -53.82 -12.79
C CYS A 201 -9.28 -54.86 -11.67
N GLN A 202 -9.96 -54.74 -10.53
CA GLN A 202 -9.83 -55.69 -9.42
C GLN A 202 -10.58 -57.01 -9.66
N LYS A 203 -11.69 -56.99 -10.41
CA LYS A 203 -12.45 -58.21 -10.76
C LYS A 203 -11.57 -59.30 -11.38
N PRO A 204 -10.80 -59.10 -12.47
CA PRO A 204 -9.95 -60.13 -13.08
C PRO A 204 -8.79 -60.58 -12.17
N GLN A 205 -8.23 -59.71 -11.32
CA GLN A 205 -7.20 -60.10 -10.35
C GLN A 205 -7.72 -61.11 -9.31
N LYS A 206 -8.99 -61.01 -8.89
CA LYS A 206 -9.59 -61.95 -7.92
C LYS A 206 -9.83 -63.35 -8.50
N TYR A 207 -10.08 -63.48 -9.80
CA TYR A 207 -10.27 -64.79 -10.45
C TYR A 207 -8.94 -65.51 -10.70
N SER A 208 -7.87 -64.79 -11.02
CA SER A 208 -6.52 -65.35 -11.14
C SER A 208 -6.01 -65.92 -9.81
N LEU A 209 -6.11 -65.15 -8.71
CA LEU A 209 -5.64 -65.60 -7.37
C LEU A 209 -6.49 -66.74 -6.76
N LYS A 210 -7.79 -66.81 -7.07
CA LYS A 210 -8.66 -67.92 -6.63
C LYS A 210 -8.40 -69.22 -7.39
N ASN A 211 -7.99 -69.15 -8.67
CA ASN A 211 -7.61 -70.34 -9.43
C ASN A 211 -6.28 -70.93 -8.94
N TYR A 212 -5.30 -70.10 -8.57
CA TYR A 212 -4.06 -70.59 -7.94
C TYR A 212 -4.28 -71.25 -6.56
N ARG A 213 -5.26 -70.81 -5.77
CA ARG A 213 -5.61 -71.47 -4.49
C ARG A 213 -6.42 -72.76 -4.64
N ARG A 214 -7.06 -73.00 -5.79
CA ARG A 214 -7.78 -74.26 -6.07
C ARG A 214 -6.89 -75.34 -6.67
N ILE A 215 -5.74 -74.98 -7.24
CA ILE A 215 -4.76 -75.90 -7.83
C ILE A 215 -3.61 -76.11 -6.83
N SER A 216 -3.94 -76.53 -5.60
CA SER A 216 -2.98 -77.19 -4.72
C SER A 216 -3.38 -78.68 -4.68
N PRO A 217 -2.71 -79.56 -5.46
CA PRO A 217 -2.95 -80.99 -5.36
C PRO A 217 -2.57 -81.43 -3.95
N SER A 218 -3.46 -82.20 -3.33
CA SER A 218 -3.17 -83.01 -2.15
C SER A 218 -1.79 -83.65 -2.28
N ALA A 219 -0.94 -83.43 -1.28
CA ALA A 219 0.30 -84.16 -1.11
C ALA A 219 -0.04 -85.65 -1.00
N THR A 220 0.15 -86.38 -2.09
CA THR A 220 0.06 -87.83 -2.16
C THR A 220 1.20 -88.43 -1.34
N GLN A 221 0.86 -89.41 -0.52
CA GLN A 221 1.74 -90.27 0.25
C GLN A 221 2.96 -90.71 -0.56
N ALA A 222 4.15 -90.58 0.02
CA ALA A 222 5.34 -91.32 -0.37
C ALA A 222 5.69 -92.25 0.80
N GLN A 223 5.88 -93.52 0.45
CA GLN A 223 6.22 -94.66 1.31
C GLN A 223 7.52 -94.47 2.07
#